data_AF-A0A8E2DL50-F1
#
_entry.id   AF-A0A8E2DL50-F1
#
_cell.length_a   1.000
_cell.length_b   1.000
_cell.length_c   1.000
_cell.angle_alpha   90.00
_cell.angle_beta   90.00
_cell.angle_gamma   90.00
#
_symmetry.space_group_name_H-M   'P 1'
#
loop_
_entity.id
_entity.type
_entity.pdbx_description
1 polymer ?
#
loop_
_entity_poly.entity_id
_entity_poly.type
_entity_poly.pdbx_seq_one_letter_code
_entity_poly.pdbx_strand_id
1 'polypeptide(L)'
;MLFGTCRLCLRHAQHYFYNLVDPSQVHLYGRPANATNDALWQKAVRENPDPTCLVPVIANGFDDLQQRVEAQSKQAAAQQERLKELQTRIGALIQRHQLSNASRLQRAQALQTQLTHRTLKLIQHLHLLIPALRSSAIRPEEEELRSALEEIDQEIRRPGGTGSMRGKLNELWALVGAVNAARERDRRGGNVEWTVVDEDGLNQLAQILAEEQAGLAHLTTILQKDLRDIAVIKGENVKEEEPDVLLKSTSTLLGTSVRS
;
A
#
# COMPACT_ATOMS: atom_id res chain seq x y z
N MET A 1 32.31 5.51 60.12
CA MET A 1 31.00 6.17 60.36
C MET A 1 29.92 5.21 59.91
N LEU A 2 29.09 4.80 60.86
CA LEU A 2 28.01 3.83 60.67
C LEU A 2 26.92 4.47 59.80
N PHE A 3 26.86 4.13 58.51
CA PHE A 3 25.66 4.34 57.71
C PHE A 3 24.60 3.36 58.21
N GLY A 4 23.90 3.73 59.28
CA GLY A 4 22.71 3.03 59.73
C GLY A 4 21.67 3.10 58.62
N THR A 5 21.49 2.02 57.88
CA THR A 5 20.34 1.86 56.97
C THR A 5 19.08 1.96 57.82
N CYS A 6 18.43 3.13 57.80
CA CYS A 6 17.14 3.35 58.45
C CYS A 6 16.12 2.42 57.78
N ARG A 7 15.87 1.25 58.40
CA ARG A 7 14.89 0.25 57.95
C ARG A 7 13.45 0.81 57.85
N LEU A 8 13.18 2.00 58.39
CA LEU A 8 11.88 2.67 58.29
C LEU A 8 11.68 3.44 56.97
N CYS A 9 12.75 3.97 56.36
CA CYS A 9 12.62 4.76 55.12
C CYS A 9 12.42 3.86 53.88
N LEU A 10 13.06 2.69 53.82
CA LEU A 10 12.84 1.73 52.72
C LEU A 10 11.43 1.12 52.71
N ARG A 11 10.71 1.10 53.85
CA ARG A 11 9.35 0.54 53.92
C ARG A 11 8.28 1.45 53.30
N HIS A 12 8.59 2.71 53.00
CA HIS A 12 7.60 3.67 52.51
C HIS A 12 7.48 3.76 50.99
N ALA A 13 8.35 3.10 50.22
CA ALA A 13 8.30 3.08 48.76
C ALA A 13 7.92 1.68 48.23
N GLN A 14 6.68 1.26 48.48
CA GLN A 14 6.10 0.05 47.89
C GLN A 14 5.12 0.45 46.79
N HIS A 15 5.36 -0.01 45.57
CA HIS A 15 4.48 0.25 44.43
C HIS A 15 4.25 -1.03 43.62
N TYR A 16 3.05 -1.19 43.08
CA TYR A 16 2.70 -2.32 42.22
C TYR A 16 2.79 -1.90 40.77
N PHE A 17 3.58 -2.62 40.00
CA PHE A 17 3.66 -2.48 38.55
C PHE A 17 3.02 -3.69 37.88
N TYR A 18 2.57 -3.53 36.66
CA TYR A 18 1.96 -4.60 35.88
C TYR A 18 2.95 -5.08 34.82
N ASN A 19 3.26 -6.38 34.82
CA ASN A 19 4.12 -6.99 33.82
C ASN A 19 3.28 -7.76 32.80
N LEU A 20 3.66 -7.66 31.52
CA LEU A 20 3.01 -8.39 30.44
C LEU A 20 3.46 -9.86 30.44
N VAL A 21 2.49 -10.76 30.43
CA VAL A 21 2.65 -12.21 30.41
C VAL A 21 1.73 -12.77 29.34
N ASP A 22 2.12 -13.90 28.74
CA ASP A 22 1.25 -14.62 27.82
C ASP A 22 -0.08 -15.02 28.51
N PRO A 23 -1.25 -14.82 27.86
CA PRO A 23 -2.54 -15.14 28.47
C PRO A 23 -2.66 -16.58 28.97
N SER A 24 -1.97 -17.53 28.33
CA SER A 24 -1.97 -18.94 28.76
C SER A 24 -1.22 -19.16 30.07
N GLN A 25 -0.30 -18.27 30.46
CA GLN A 25 0.59 -18.45 31.61
C GLN A 25 0.18 -17.62 32.82
N VAL A 26 -0.79 -16.71 32.69
CA VAL A 26 -1.23 -15.81 33.79
C VAL A 26 -1.63 -16.59 35.05
N HIS A 27 -2.27 -17.75 34.91
CA HIS A 27 -2.69 -18.60 36.02
C HIS A 27 -1.52 -19.14 36.87
N LEU A 28 -0.29 -19.15 36.34
CA LEU A 28 0.91 -19.61 37.05
C LEU A 28 1.45 -18.55 38.03
N TYR A 29 1.02 -17.30 37.88
CA TYR A 29 1.50 -16.19 38.69
C TYR A 29 0.52 -15.90 39.83
N GLY A 30 0.90 -16.29 41.04
CA GLY A 30 0.17 -16.03 42.28
C GLY A 30 0.76 -14.88 43.09
N ARG A 31 0.22 -14.69 44.30
CA ARG A 31 0.72 -13.69 45.25
C ARG A 31 2.22 -13.91 45.53
N PRO A 32 3.08 -12.90 45.27
CA PRO A 32 4.49 -12.98 45.61
C PRO A 32 4.73 -13.06 47.12
N ALA A 33 5.74 -13.84 47.55
CA ALA A 33 6.08 -13.98 48.97
C ALA A 33 6.56 -12.67 49.63
N ASN A 34 6.99 -11.69 48.84
CA ASN A 34 7.42 -10.36 49.28
C ASN A 34 6.25 -9.36 49.47
N ALA A 35 5.01 -9.72 49.13
CA ALA A 35 3.82 -8.89 49.37
C ALA A 35 3.38 -8.98 50.84
N THR A 36 3.79 -8.00 51.66
CA THR A 36 3.57 -8.02 53.12
C THR A 36 2.15 -7.56 53.52
N ASN A 37 1.49 -6.74 52.69
CA ASN A 37 0.15 -6.20 52.94
C ASN A 37 -0.89 -6.76 51.96
N ASP A 38 -1.84 -7.55 52.47
CA ASP A 38 -2.86 -8.24 51.66
C ASP A 38 -3.89 -7.28 51.07
N ALA A 39 -4.24 -6.20 51.78
CA ALA A 39 -5.19 -5.21 51.29
C ALA A 39 -4.66 -4.44 50.06
N LEU A 40 -3.35 -4.15 50.05
CA LEU A 40 -2.71 -3.49 48.91
C LEU A 40 -2.56 -4.42 47.71
N TRP A 41 -2.31 -5.71 47.93
CA TRP A 41 -2.28 -6.72 46.87
C TRP A 41 -3.66 -6.87 46.21
N GLN A 42 -4.72 -7.02 47.00
CA GLN A 42 -6.09 -7.12 46.48
C GLN A 42 -6.52 -5.86 45.73
N LYS A 43 -6.05 -4.68 46.17
CA LYS A 43 -6.26 -3.42 45.46
C LYS A 43 -5.56 -3.42 44.10
N ALA A 44 -4.30 -3.84 44.01
CA ALA A 44 -3.57 -3.93 42.75
C ALA A 44 -4.16 -4.95 41.78
N VAL A 45 -4.68 -6.08 42.26
CA VAL A 45 -5.39 -7.04 41.41
C VAL A 45 -6.69 -6.44 40.86
N ARG A 46 -7.42 -5.67 41.68
CA ARG A 46 -8.67 -5.01 41.28
C ARG A 46 -8.46 -3.86 40.30
N GLU A 47 -7.39 -3.09 40.50
CA GLU A 47 -7.04 -1.92 39.67
C GLU A 47 -6.17 -2.29 38.46
N ASN A 48 -6.07 -3.57 38.13
CA ASN A 48 -5.31 -4.04 36.98
C ASN A 48 -6.01 -3.63 35.66
N PRO A 49 -5.31 -2.91 34.76
CA PRO A 49 -5.91 -2.45 33.50
C PRO A 49 -6.26 -3.58 32.52
N ASP A 50 -5.58 -4.72 32.57
CA ASP A 50 -5.94 -5.91 31.77
C ASP A 50 -5.60 -7.21 32.52
N PRO A 51 -6.57 -7.85 33.20
CA PRO A 51 -6.33 -9.07 33.96
C PRO A 51 -6.03 -10.30 33.10
N THR A 52 -6.18 -10.22 31.77
CA THR A 52 -5.95 -11.36 30.87
C THR A 52 -4.49 -11.53 30.49
N CYS A 53 -3.69 -10.46 30.54
CA CYS A 53 -2.28 -10.49 30.14
C CYS A 53 -1.35 -9.74 31.08
N LEU A 54 -1.86 -8.96 32.04
CA LEU A 54 -1.05 -8.22 32.99
C LEU A 54 -1.10 -8.84 34.37
N VAL A 55 0.07 -9.01 34.99
CA VAL A 55 0.22 -9.54 36.34
C VAL A 55 0.84 -8.48 37.26
N PRO A 56 0.26 -8.20 38.44
CA PRO A 56 0.83 -7.27 39.40
C PRO A 56 2.10 -7.83 40.04
N VAL A 57 3.16 -7.02 40.04
CA VAL A 57 4.46 -7.31 40.62
C VAL A 57 4.85 -6.14 41.52
N ILE A 58 5.16 -6.44 42.77
CA ILE A 58 5.58 -5.44 43.75
C ILE A 58 7.04 -5.01 43.50
N ALA A 59 7.31 -3.72 43.64
CA ALA A 59 8.65 -3.15 43.75
C ALA A 59 8.82 -2.56 45.15
N ASN A 60 9.87 -2.98 45.85
CA ASN A 60 10.20 -2.58 47.20
C ASN A 60 11.47 -1.71 47.19
N GLY A 61 11.30 -0.39 47.26
CA GLY A 61 12.42 0.55 47.30
C GLY A 61 13.03 0.86 45.93
N PHE A 62 14.17 1.56 45.96
CA PHE A 62 14.81 2.11 44.76
C PHE A 62 15.60 1.07 43.96
N ASP A 63 16.10 0.01 44.58
CA ASP A 63 16.86 -1.04 43.90
C ASP A 63 16.00 -1.79 42.88
N ASP A 64 14.74 -2.10 43.23
CA ASP A 64 13.77 -2.75 42.33
C ASP A 64 13.36 -1.81 41.18
N LEU A 65 13.28 -0.51 41.44
CA LEU A 65 13.03 0.49 40.39
C LEU A 65 14.21 0.59 39.42
N GLN A 66 15.44 0.59 39.93
CA GLN A 66 16.64 0.58 39.09
C GLN A 66 16.69 -0.66 38.20
N GLN A 67 16.44 -1.85 38.75
CA GLN A 67 16.39 -3.09 37.95
C GLN A 67 15.34 -3.02 36.84
N ARG A 68 14.18 -2.39 37.09
CA ARG A 68 13.14 -2.18 36.07
C ARG A 68 13.58 -1.21 34.99
N VAL A 69 14.22 -0.10 35.35
CA VAL A 69 14.78 0.85 34.36
C VAL A 69 15.83 0.17 33.48
N GLU A 70 16.69 -0.66 34.07
CA GLU A 70 17.67 -1.45 33.32
C GLU A 70 17.02 -2.52 32.42
N ALA A 71 15.96 -3.18 32.87
CA ALA A 71 15.20 -4.13 32.05
C ALA A 71 14.49 -3.43 30.88
N GLN A 72 13.88 -2.26 31.14
CA GLN A 72 13.21 -1.45 30.12
C GLN A 72 14.21 -0.91 29.09
N SER A 73 15.40 -0.45 29.51
CA SER A 73 16.43 0.03 28.58
C SER A 73 16.95 -1.11 27.68
N LYS A 74 17.16 -2.31 28.22
CA LYS A 74 17.49 -3.51 27.44
C LYS A 74 16.40 -3.87 26.44
N GLN A 75 15.13 -3.85 26.87
CA GLN A 75 14.00 -4.15 25.99
C GLN A 75 13.84 -3.11 24.88
N ALA A 76 13.99 -1.82 25.20
CA ALA A 76 13.95 -0.73 24.21
C ALA A 76 15.08 -0.87 23.18
N ALA A 77 16.29 -1.25 23.61
CA ALA A 77 17.40 -1.51 22.70
C ALA A 77 17.11 -2.69 21.75
N ALA A 78 16.55 -3.79 22.27
CA ALA A 78 16.15 -4.94 21.45
C ALA A 78 15.03 -4.59 20.45
N GLN A 79 14.04 -3.80 20.87
CA GLN A 79 12.99 -3.30 19.98
C GLN A 79 13.55 -2.39 18.88
N GLN A 80 14.49 -1.51 19.21
CA GLN A 80 15.14 -0.64 18.23
C GLN A 80 15.93 -1.44 17.18
N GLU A 81 16.59 -2.52 17.57
CA GLU A 81 17.25 -3.43 16.64
C GLU A 81 16.25 -4.13 15.71
N ARG A 82 15.12 -4.61 16.25
CA ARG A 82 14.04 -5.19 15.45
C ARG A 82 13.44 -4.20 14.45
N LEU A 83 13.26 -2.95 14.85
CA LEU A 83 12.77 -1.89 13.94
C LEU A 83 13.76 -1.64 12.79
N LYS A 84 15.07 -1.62 13.06
CA LYS A 84 16.10 -1.53 12.03
C LYS A 84 16.06 -2.73 11.09
N GLU A 85 15.90 -3.94 11.63
CA GLU A 85 15.74 -5.15 10.83
C GLU A 85 14.52 -5.05 9.90
N LEU A 86 13.37 -4.62 10.41
CA LEU A 86 12.16 -4.42 9.60
C LEU A 86 12.38 -3.35 8.52
N GLN A 87 13.00 -2.22 8.85
CA GLN A 87 13.32 -1.17 7.90
C GLN A 87 14.21 -1.67 6.76
N THR A 88 15.25 -2.45 7.07
CA THR A 88 16.13 -3.03 6.03
C THR A 88 15.39 -4.03 5.14
N ARG A 89 14.52 -4.88 5.72
CA ARG A 89 13.68 -5.82 4.95
C ARG A 89 12.71 -5.09 4.02
N ILE A 90 12.06 -4.03 4.50
CA ILE A 90 11.17 -3.19 3.69
C ILE A 90 11.95 -2.53 2.56
N GLY A 91 13.12 -1.95 2.86
CA GLY A 91 14.00 -1.37 1.84
C GLY A 91 14.40 -2.38 0.76
N ALA A 92 14.78 -3.60 1.13
CA ALA A 92 15.09 -4.67 0.20
C ALA A 92 13.89 -5.08 -0.67
N LEU A 93 12.68 -5.11 -0.09
CA LEU A 93 11.46 -5.42 -0.83
C LEU A 93 11.15 -4.34 -1.88
N ILE A 94 11.25 -3.06 -1.49
CA ILE A 94 11.05 -1.91 -2.38
C ILE A 94 12.06 -1.96 -3.53
N GLN A 95 13.35 -2.17 -3.24
CA GLN A 95 14.39 -2.28 -4.26
C GLN A 95 14.13 -3.42 -5.24
N ARG A 96 13.74 -4.61 -4.74
CA ARG A 96 13.38 -5.74 -5.60
C ARG A 96 12.18 -5.43 -6.48
N HIS A 97 11.17 -4.73 -5.94
CA HIS A 97 10.00 -4.34 -6.70
C HIS A 97 10.39 -3.39 -7.85
N GLN A 98 11.12 -2.32 -7.54
CA GLN A 98 11.50 -1.29 -8.50
C GLN A 98 12.45 -1.81 -9.59
N LEU A 99 13.49 -2.56 -9.21
CA LEU A 99 14.53 -2.99 -10.15
C LEU A 99 14.12 -4.22 -10.96
N SER A 100 13.40 -5.17 -10.36
CA SER A 100 13.12 -6.47 -10.98
C SER A 100 11.65 -6.65 -11.34
N ASN A 101 10.72 -6.50 -10.39
CA ASN A 101 9.33 -6.88 -10.66
C ASN A 101 8.69 -5.94 -11.68
N ALA A 102 8.88 -4.63 -11.56
CA ALA A 102 8.33 -3.65 -12.49
C ALA A 102 8.85 -3.86 -13.91
N SER A 103 10.17 -4.06 -14.09
CA SER A 103 10.77 -4.28 -15.41
C SER A 103 10.34 -5.60 -16.04
N ARG A 104 10.23 -6.68 -15.25
CA ARG A 104 9.70 -7.97 -15.70
C ARG A 104 8.23 -7.88 -16.11
N LEU A 105 7.42 -7.14 -15.35
CA LEU A 105 6.01 -6.92 -15.67
C LEU A 105 5.86 -6.18 -17.00
N GLN A 106 6.61 -5.09 -17.20
CA GLN A 106 6.60 -4.35 -18.46
C GLN A 106 7.02 -5.23 -19.64
N ARG A 107 8.07 -6.05 -19.47
CA ARG A 107 8.49 -7.01 -20.50
C ARG A 107 7.42 -8.05 -20.80
N ALA A 108 6.76 -8.58 -19.77
CA ALA A 108 5.69 -9.56 -19.93
C ALA A 108 4.48 -8.96 -20.68
N GLN A 109 4.09 -7.72 -20.36
CA GLN A 109 3.03 -7.00 -21.06
C GLN A 109 3.39 -6.78 -22.54
N ALA A 110 4.61 -6.35 -22.84
CA ALA A 110 5.06 -6.18 -24.22
C ALA A 110 5.07 -7.51 -25.00
N LEU A 111 5.54 -8.59 -24.38
CA LEU A 111 5.52 -9.93 -24.97
C LEU A 111 4.10 -10.44 -25.18
N GLN A 112 3.20 -10.22 -24.23
CA GLN A 112 1.78 -10.58 -24.36
C GLN A 112 1.18 -9.88 -25.59
N THR A 113 1.35 -8.56 -25.72
CA THR A 113 0.87 -7.83 -26.90
C THR A 113 1.46 -8.39 -28.19
N GLN A 114 2.76 -8.68 -28.22
CA GLN A 114 3.41 -9.27 -29.41
C GLN A 114 2.85 -10.65 -29.75
N LEU A 115 2.67 -11.52 -28.75
CA LEU A 115 2.11 -12.86 -28.94
C LEU A 115 0.66 -12.77 -29.41
N THR A 116 -0.16 -11.92 -28.81
CA THR A 116 -1.54 -11.67 -29.24
C THR A 116 -1.59 -11.25 -30.70
N HIS A 117 -0.73 -10.32 -31.14
CA HIS A 117 -0.63 -9.95 -32.56
C HIS A 117 -0.20 -11.10 -33.46
N ARG A 118 0.76 -11.93 -33.03
CA ARG A 118 1.19 -13.11 -33.81
C ARG A 118 0.08 -14.14 -33.93
N THR A 119 -0.67 -14.38 -32.85
CA THR A 119 -1.82 -15.27 -32.83
C THR A 119 -2.93 -14.75 -33.75
N LEU A 120 -3.25 -13.46 -33.69
CA LEU A 120 -4.22 -12.84 -34.62
C LEU A 120 -3.79 -12.98 -36.08
N LYS A 121 -2.50 -12.79 -36.40
CA LYS A 121 -1.97 -13.05 -37.75
C LYS A 121 -2.13 -14.50 -38.18
N LEU A 122 -1.92 -15.46 -37.27
CA LEU A 122 -2.13 -16.88 -37.60
C LEU A 122 -3.61 -17.16 -37.86
N ILE A 123 -4.49 -16.65 -37.00
CA ILE A 123 -5.95 -16.76 -37.15
C ILE A 123 -6.40 -16.19 -38.50
N GLN A 124 -5.86 -15.03 -38.91
CA GLN A 124 -6.15 -14.44 -40.21
C GLN A 124 -5.84 -15.40 -41.38
N HIS A 125 -4.76 -16.19 -41.30
CA HIS A 125 -4.34 -17.13 -42.34
C HIS A 125 -4.87 -18.55 -42.13
N LEU A 126 -5.69 -18.78 -41.11
CA LEU A 126 -6.12 -20.11 -40.72
C LEU A 126 -6.99 -20.78 -41.80
N HIS A 127 -7.76 -19.98 -42.55
CA HIS A 127 -8.49 -20.41 -43.75
C HIS A 127 -7.57 -20.93 -44.88
N LEU A 128 -6.29 -20.54 -44.92
CA LEU A 128 -5.30 -21.07 -45.86
C LEU A 128 -4.75 -22.42 -45.41
N LEU A 129 -4.63 -22.61 -44.10
CA LEU A 129 -4.00 -23.78 -43.47
C LEU A 129 -4.97 -24.96 -43.32
N ILE A 130 -6.26 -24.69 -43.11
CA ILE A 130 -7.28 -25.72 -42.90
C ILE A 130 -8.24 -25.74 -44.11
N PRO A 131 -8.16 -26.76 -44.99
CA PRO A 131 -9.01 -26.84 -46.18
C PRO A 131 -10.51 -26.83 -45.88
N ALA A 132 -10.93 -27.40 -44.74
CA ALA A 132 -12.34 -27.46 -44.34
C ALA A 132 -12.96 -26.08 -44.10
N LEU A 133 -12.17 -25.10 -43.64
CA LEU A 133 -12.64 -23.72 -43.42
C LEU A 133 -12.71 -22.93 -44.73
N ARG A 134 -11.85 -23.25 -45.70
CA ARG A 134 -11.87 -22.63 -47.04
C ARG A 134 -13.16 -22.97 -47.82
N SER A 135 -13.64 -24.20 -47.68
CA SER A 135 -14.86 -24.67 -48.36
C SER A 135 -16.14 -24.40 -47.56
N SER A 136 -16.02 -23.85 -46.35
CA SER A 136 -17.19 -23.46 -45.56
C SER A 136 -17.82 -22.21 -46.14
N ALA A 137 -19.15 -22.17 -46.20
CA ALA A 137 -19.86 -20.93 -46.41
C ALA A 137 -19.60 -19.99 -45.22
N ILE A 138 -19.54 -18.68 -45.50
CA ILE A 138 -19.43 -17.63 -44.48
C ILE A 138 -20.60 -17.76 -43.52
N ARG A 139 -20.30 -17.84 -42.22
CA ARG A 139 -21.33 -17.94 -41.19
C ARG A 139 -21.97 -16.58 -40.92
N PRO A 140 -23.23 -16.51 -40.47
CA PRO A 140 -23.86 -15.24 -40.09
C PRO A 140 -23.05 -14.49 -39.03
N GLU A 141 -22.46 -15.21 -38.06
CA GLU A 141 -21.57 -14.64 -37.04
C GLU A 141 -20.31 -13.97 -37.64
N GLU A 142 -19.77 -14.52 -38.72
CA GLU A 142 -18.61 -13.95 -39.42
C GLU A 142 -18.99 -12.69 -40.21
N GLU A 143 -20.20 -12.63 -40.76
CA GLU A 143 -20.73 -11.46 -41.44
C GLU A 143 -21.02 -10.32 -40.45
N GLU A 144 -21.55 -10.64 -39.26
CA GLU A 144 -21.69 -9.69 -38.15
C GLU A 144 -20.33 -9.12 -37.73
N LEU A 145 -19.32 -9.98 -37.54
CA LEU A 145 -17.96 -9.53 -37.23
C LEU A 145 -17.38 -8.65 -38.34
N ARG A 146 -17.60 -9.02 -39.60
CA ARG A 146 -17.16 -8.25 -40.76
C ARG A 146 -17.78 -6.86 -40.78
N SER A 147 -19.10 -6.76 -40.58
CA SER A 147 -19.79 -5.47 -40.59
C SER A 147 -19.30 -4.55 -39.47
N ALA A 148 -19.07 -5.07 -38.27
CA ALA A 148 -18.48 -4.32 -37.16
C ALA A 148 -17.05 -3.84 -37.48
N LEU A 149 -16.22 -4.66 -38.14
CA LEU A 149 -14.87 -4.27 -38.55
C LEU A 149 -14.88 -3.20 -39.64
N GLU A 150 -15.80 -3.28 -40.60
CA GLU A 150 -15.97 -2.27 -41.65
C GLU A 150 -16.45 -0.93 -41.06
N GLU A 151 -17.34 -0.95 -40.07
CA GLU A 151 -17.75 0.25 -39.34
C GLU A 151 -16.56 0.92 -38.64
N ILE A 152 -15.74 0.14 -37.93
CA ILE A 152 -14.54 0.64 -37.25
C ILE A 152 -13.52 1.19 -38.26
N ASP A 153 -13.26 0.49 -39.38
CA ASP A 153 -12.34 0.97 -40.41
C ASP A 153 -12.85 2.27 -41.05
N GLN A 154 -14.17 2.39 -41.29
CA GLN A 154 -14.76 3.63 -41.78
C GLN A 154 -14.59 4.77 -40.78
N GLU A 155 -14.84 4.54 -39.49
CA GLU A 155 -14.65 5.57 -38.45
C GLU A 155 -13.18 6.00 -38.33
N ILE A 156 -12.24 5.05 -38.49
CA ILE A 156 -10.81 5.36 -38.52
C ILE A 156 -10.45 6.21 -39.75
N ARG A 157 -10.98 5.88 -40.93
CA ARG A 157 -10.66 6.53 -42.22
C ARG A 157 -11.40 7.84 -42.46
N ARG A 158 -12.53 8.09 -41.82
CA ARG A 158 -13.32 9.32 -42.00
C ARG A 158 -12.50 10.56 -41.62
N PRO A 159 -12.50 11.62 -42.46
CA PRO A 159 -11.93 12.92 -42.08
C PRO A 159 -12.69 13.47 -40.86
N GLY A 160 -12.08 13.45 -39.68
CA GLY A 160 -12.76 13.76 -38.42
C GLY A 160 -12.67 12.65 -37.35
N GLY A 161 -12.35 11.41 -37.73
CA GLY A 161 -12.19 10.27 -36.80
C GLY A 161 -10.80 10.19 -36.18
N THR A 162 -10.13 9.03 -36.20
CA THR A 162 -8.74 8.91 -35.66
C THR A 162 -7.74 9.88 -36.32
N GLY A 163 -8.00 10.35 -37.55
CA GLY A 163 -7.28 11.45 -38.18
C GLY A 163 -7.43 12.80 -37.45
N SER A 164 -8.61 13.10 -36.88
CA SER A 164 -8.80 14.24 -35.96
C SER A 164 -8.05 14.00 -34.66
N MET A 165 -8.05 12.78 -34.12
CA MET A 165 -7.25 12.46 -32.94
C MET A 165 -5.75 12.66 -33.20
N ARG A 166 -5.25 12.30 -34.38
CA ARG A 166 -3.87 12.57 -34.80
C ARG A 166 -3.61 14.09 -34.94
N GLY A 167 -4.56 14.84 -35.48
CA GLY A 167 -4.50 16.31 -35.54
C GLY A 167 -4.43 16.95 -34.15
N LYS A 168 -5.35 16.57 -33.25
CA LYS A 168 -5.37 16.98 -31.84
C LYS A 168 -4.10 16.57 -31.09
N LEU A 169 -3.58 15.37 -31.34
CA LEU A 169 -2.30 14.90 -30.79
C LEU A 169 -1.14 15.80 -31.24
N ASN A 170 -1.12 16.20 -32.52
CA ASN A 170 -0.12 17.13 -33.04
C ASN A 170 -0.26 18.52 -32.43
N GLU A 171 -1.48 19.03 -32.26
CA GLU A 171 -1.74 20.30 -31.58
C GLU A 171 -1.29 20.26 -30.12
N LEU A 172 -1.61 19.19 -29.40
CA LEU A 172 -1.14 18.97 -28.02
C LEU A 172 0.38 18.87 -27.96
N TRP A 173 1.02 18.18 -28.92
CA TRP A 173 2.48 18.12 -29.01
C TRP A 173 3.09 19.51 -29.22
N ALA A 174 2.49 20.34 -30.07
CA ALA A 174 2.93 21.71 -30.28
C ALA A 174 2.76 22.56 -29.02
N LEU A 175 1.64 22.41 -28.30
CA LEU A 175 1.38 23.09 -27.02
C LEU A 175 2.38 22.65 -25.94
N VAL A 176 2.65 21.35 -25.80
CA VAL A 176 3.67 20.85 -24.86
C VAL A 176 5.06 21.38 -25.23
N GLY A 177 5.39 21.42 -26.52
CA GLY A 177 6.62 22.04 -27.01
C GLY A 177 6.71 23.53 -26.64
N ALA A 178 5.62 24.28 -26.79
CA ALA A 178 5.53 25.69 -26.43
C ALA A 178 5.68 25.91 -24.92
N VAL A 179 5.02 25.10 -24.08
CA VAL A 179 5.13 25.16 -22.62
C VAL A 179 6.55 24.84 -22.15
N ASN A 180 7.19 23.83 -22.73
CA ASN A 180 8.58 23.50 -22.43
C ASN A 180 9.54 24.63 -22.85
N ALA A 181 9.31 25.24 -24.01
CA ALA A 181 10.10 26.38 -24.47
C ALA A 181 9.89 27.64 -23.60
N ALA A 182 8.66 27.88 -23.12
CA ALA A 182 8.36 28.96 -22.18
C ALA A 182 9.06 28.73 -20.83
N ARG A 183 8.96 27.53 -20.26
CA ARG A 183 9.68 27.15 -19.03
C ARG A 183 11.20 27.29 -19.15
N GLU A 184 11.77 26.95 -20.30
CA GLU A 184 13.21 27.09 -20.54
C GLU A 184 13.63 28.56 -20.68
N ARG A 185 12.76 29.42 -21.23
CA ARG A 185 12.97 30.88 -21.23
C ARG A 185 12.88 31.48 -19.83
N ASP A 186 11.91 31.05 -19.02
CA ASP A 186 11.76 31.51 -17.64
C ASP A 186 12.96 31.08 -16.77
N ARG A 187 13.50 29.87 -16.98
CA ARG A 187 14.73 29.40 -16.32
C ARG A 187 15.98 30.21 -16.68
N ARG A 188 16.05 30.78 -17.88
CA ARG A 188 17.16 31.66 -18.30
C ARG A 188 16.96 33.13 -17.87
N GLY A 189 15.73 33.52 -17.52
CA GLY A 189 15.34 34.91 -17.27
C GLY A 189 15.51 35.41 -15.84
N GLY A 190 15.73 34.54 -14.86
CA GLY A 190 15.94 34.99 -13.49
C GLY A 190 15.86 33.87 -12.48
N ASN A 191 16.75 33.95 -11.50
CA ASN A 191 16.79 33.16 -10.29
C ASN A 191 15.52 33.35 -9.45
N VAL A 192 14.36 32.86 -9.94
CA VAL A 192 13.21 32.60 -9.06
C VAL A 192 13.48 31.27 -8.41
N GLU A 193 14.42 31.32 -7.46
CA GLU A 193 14.46 30.41 -6.33
C GLU A 193 13.03 30.40 -5.78
N TRP A 194 12.34 29.26 -5.89
CA TRP A 194 11.06 29.05 -5.23
C TRP A 194 11.33 29.15 -3.74
N THR A 195 11.29 30.39 -3.22
CA THR A 195 11.57 30.73 -1.85
C THR A 195 10.52 30.05 -1.00
N VAL A 196 10.92 28.92 -0.42
CA VAL A 196 10.35 28.31 0.78
C VAL A 196 8.83 28.19 0.69
N VAL A 197 8.36 27.14 0.01
CA VAL A 197 7.04 26.61 0.35
C VAL A 197 7.18 26.09 1.78
N ASP A 198 6.40 26.67 2.70
CA ASP A 198 6.38 26.34 4.12
C ASP A 198 6.36 24.80 4.29
N GLU A 199 7.43 24.20 4.80
CA GLU A 199 7.53 22.73 4.89
C GLU A 199 6.38 22.14 5.71
N ASP A 200 5.92 22.87 6.73
CA ASP A 200 4.78 22.49 7.54
C ASP A 200 3.46 22.52 6.74
N GLY A 201 3.29 23.50 5.86
CA GLY A 201 2.15 23.58 4.94
C GLY A 201 2.17 22.44 3.90
N LEU A 202 3.35 22.10 3.38
CA LEU A 202 3.52 20.94 2.49
C LEU A 202 3.22 19.62 3.18
N ASN A 203 3.67 19.45 4.43
CA ASN A 203 3.39 18.25 5.22
C ASN A 203 1.89 18.11 5.52
N GLN A 204 1.19 19.21 5.83
CA GLN A 204 -0.26 19.20 6.00
C GLN A 204 -1.00 18.85 4.71
N LEU A 205 -0.59 19.45 3.57
CA LEU A 205 -1.14 19.12 2.26
C LEU A 205 -0.89 17.66 1.90
N ALA A 206 0.31 17.14 2.14
CA ALA A 206 0.65 15.75 1.90
C ALA A 206 -0.19 14.79 2.75
N GLN A 207 -0.43 15.15 4.02
CA GLN A 207 -1.29 14.38 4.92
C GLN A 207 -2.75 14.35 4.44
N ILE A 208 -3.31 15.51 4.08
CA ILE A 208 -4.68 15.60 3.54
C ILE A 208 -4.80 14.77 2.26
N LEU A 209 -3.85 14.91 1.33
CA LEU A 209 -3.85 14.12 0.09
C LEU A 209 -3.72 12.62 0.35
N ALA A 210 -2.95 12.21 1.37
CA ALA A 210 -2.86 10.80 1.76
C ALA A 210 -4.18 10.27 2.33
N GLU A 211 -4.88 11.07 3.15
CA GLU A 211 -6.20 10.74 3.68
C GLU A 211 -7.26 10.67 2.58
N GLU A 212 -7.26 11.63 1.65
CA GLU A 212 -8.13 11.63 0.47
C GLU A 212 -7.86 10.40 -0.40
N GLN A 213 -6.60 10.06 -0.66
CA GLN A 213 -6.23 8.88 -1.44
C GLN A 213 -6.69 7.58 -0.75
N ALA A 214 -6.57 7.49 0.58
CA ALA A 214 -7.08 6.35 1.35
C ALA A 214 -8.61 6.27 1.30
N GLY A 215 -9.30 7.42 1.40
CA GLY A 215 -10.75 7.52 1.25
C GLY A 215 -11.22 7.07 -0.13
N LEU A 216 -10.56 7.52 -1.19
CA LEU A 216 -10.86 7.12 -2.56
C LEU A 216 -10.59 5.63 -2.80
N ALA A 217 -9.52 5.07 -2.24
CA ALA A 217 -9.24 3.64 -2.33
C ALA A 217 -10.33 2.81 -1.63
N HIS A 218 -10.81 3.28 -0.48
CA HIS A 218 -11.91 2.63 0.25
C HIS A 218 -13.22 2.70 -0.54
N LEU A 219 -13.59 3.88 -1.06
CA LEU A 219 -14.77 4.04 -1.92
C LEU A 219 -14.69 3.18 -3.18
N THR A 220 -13.52 3.07 -3.78
CA THR A 220 -13.30 2.18 -4.95
C THR A 220 -13.55 0.72 -4.57
N THR A 221 -13.09 0.29 -3.39
CA THR A 221 -13.31 -1.07 -2.90
C THR A 221 -14.79 -1.36 -2.62
N ILE A 222 -15.51 -0.39 -2.04
CA ILE A 222 -16.96 -0.48 -1.83
C ILE A 222 -17.67 -0.56 -3.18
N LEU A 223 -17.38 0.35 -4.12
CA LEU A 223 -17.98 0.33 -5.44
C LEU A 223 -17.72 -0.98 -6.19
N GLN A 224 -16.52 -1.54 -6.10
CA GLN A 224 -16.21 -2.84 -6.70
C GLN A 224 -16.99 -3.99 -6.04
N LYS A 225 -17.25 -3.90 -4.74
CA LYS A 225 -18.12 -4.86 -4.04
C LYS A 225 -19.57 -4.69 -4.50
N ASP A 226 -20.07 -3.46 -4.53
CA ASP A 226 -21.44 -3.17 -4.93
C ASP A 226 -21.71 -3.56 -6.39
N LEU A 227 -20.75 -3.33 -7.29
CA LEU A 227 -20.84 -3.78 -8.68
C LEU A 227 -20.89 -5.32 -8.79
N ARG A 228 -20.11 -6.03 -7.97
CA ARG A 228 -20.17 -7.50 -7.90
C ARG A 228 -21.51 -7.97 -7.34
N ASP A 229 -22.00 -7.34 -6.28
CA ASP A 229 -23.29 -7.67 -5.67
C ASP A 229 -24.45 -7.40 -6.65
N ILE A 230 -24.39 -6.30 -7.41
CA ILE A 230 -25.33 -5.99 -8.49
C ILE A 230 -25.27 -7.04 -9.61
N ALA A 231 -24.07 -7.46 -10.03
CA ALA A 231 -23.92 -8.49 -11.06
C ALA A 231 -24.54 -9.83 -10.61
N VAL A 232 -24.35 -10.20 -9.34
CA VAL A 232 -24.99 -11.37 -8.71
C VAL A 232 -26.51 -11.24 -8.70
N ILE A 233 -27.05 -10.07 -8.31
CA ILE A 233 -28.51 -9.83 -8.29
C ILE A 233 -29.11 -9.87 -9.70
N LYS A 234 -28.38 -9.35 -10.70
CA LYS A 234 -28.80 -9.38 -12.11
C LYS A 234 -28.71 -10.76 -12.75
N GLY A 235 -28.13 -11.75 -12.07
CA GLY A 235 -27.94 -13.10 -12.60
C GLY A 235 -26.96 -13.16 -13.78
N GLU A 236 -26.16 -12.10 -13.97
CA GLU A 236 -25.02 -12.14 -14.88
C GLU A 236 -23.98 -13.05 -14.24
N ASN A 237 -23.81 -14.25 -14.82
CA ASN A 237 -22.78 -15.18 -14.37
C ASN A 237 -21.47 -14.42 -14.39
N VAL A 238 -20.88 -14.18 -13.21
CA VAL A 238 -19.63 -13.44 -13.04
C VAL A 238 -18.56 -14.23 -13.79
N LYS A 239 -18.35 -13.90 -15.07
CA LYS A 239 -17.10 -14.19 -15.72
C LYS A 239 -16.08 -13.49 -14.83
N GLU A 240 -15.11 -14.23 -14.33
CA GLU A 240 -13.97 -13.69 -13.59
C GLU A 240 -13.22 -12.72 -14.51
N GLU A 241 -13.75 -11.51 -14.71
CA GLU A 241 -13.03 -10.44 -15.36
C GLU A 241 -12.06 -9.88 -14.33
N GLU A 242 -10.78 -9.95 -14.68
CA GLU A 242 -9.68 -9.58 -13.80
C GLU A 242 -9.92 -8.20 -13.17
N PRO A 243 -9.71 -8.05 -11.84
CA PRO A 243 -9.95 -6.81 -11.09
C PRO A 243 -9.03 -5.63 -11.47
N ASP A 244 -8.17 -5.79 -12.49
CA ASP A 244 -7.04 -4.93 -12.77
C ASP A 244 -7.33 -3.74 -13.70
N VAL A 245 -8.53 -3.63 -14.29
CA VAL A 245 -8.80 -2.56 -15.28
C VAL A 245 -8.86 -1.18 -14.62
N LEU A 246 -9.39 -1.06 -13.40
CA LEU A 246 -9.49 0.23 -12.70
C LEU A 246 -8.20 0.61 -11.96
N LEU A 247 -7.43 -0.37 -11.47
CA LEU A 247 -6.15 -0.13 -10.79
C LEU A 247 -5.03 0.27 -11.76
N LYS A 248 -5.10 -0.12 -13.04
CA LYS A 248 -4.16 0.35 -14.07
C LYS A 248 -4.18 1.86 -14.23
N SER A 249 -5.34 2.50 -14.08
CA SER A 249 -5.50 3.95 -14.21
C SER A 249 -4.98 4.75 -13.03
N THR A 250 -4.92 4.14 -11.83
CA THR A 250 -4.44 4.81 -10.60
C THR A 250 -2.97 4.50 -10.29
N SER A 251 -2.44 3.34 -10.74
CA SER A 251 -1.03 2.97 -10.50
C SER A 251 -0.01 3.78 -11.30
N THR A 252 -0.41 4.41 -12.42
CA THR A 252 0.47 5.25 -13.25
C THR A 252 0.93 6.53 -12.55
N LEU A 253 0.27 6.94 -11.45
CA LEU A 253 0.68 8.12 -10.66
C LEU A 253 1.77 7.83 -9.62
N LEU A 254 2.06 6.56 -9.32
CA LEU A 254 3.08 6.18 -8.33
C LEU A 254 4.50 6.06 -8.93
N GLY A 255 4.64 6.10 -10.26
CA GLY A 255 5.93 5.88 -10.95
C GLY A 255 6.79 7.12 -11.18
N THR A 256 6.26 8.32 -10.98
CA THR A 256 6.92 9.58 -11.41
C THR A 256 7.51 10.43 -10.29
N SER A 257 7.33 10.06 -9.01
CA SER A 257 7.78 10.89 -7.88
C SER A 257 9.16 10.55 -7.29
N VAL A 258 9.94 9.64 -7.90
CA VAL A 258 11.31 9.33 -7.45
C VAL A 258 12.31 9.50 -8.60
N ARG A 259 12.41 10.73 -9.12
CA ARG A 259 13.58 11.23 -9.84
C ARG A 259 13.74 12.73 -9.58
N SER A 260 14.49 13.04 -8.53
CA SER A 260 15.29 14.27 -8.40
C SER A 260 16.65 13.85 -7.88
#